data_AF-A0A1H8LCI1-F1
#
_entry.id   AF-A0A1H8LCI1-F1
#
_cell.length_a   1.000
_cell.length_b   1.000
_cell.length_c   1.000
_cell.angle_alpha   90.00
_cell.angle_beta   90.00
_cell.angle_gamma   90.00
#
_symmetry.space_group_name_H-M   'P 1'
#
loop_
_entity.id
_entity.type
_entity.pdbx_description
1 polymer ?
#
loop_
_entity_poly.entity_id
_entity_poly.type
_entity_poly.pdbx_seq_one_letter_code
_entity_poly.pdbx_strand_id
1 'polypeptide(L)'
;MDTTALTLVIAIAAIWFSLNCGLLVAYLWMKGDGAGTRTRASHRSAVSTKGQVNVDAPELVDENAGAWGLFVMFDDPSMASNERLSIVLASSGAVYESSSRTFTLAGDSPRNPLLISNAYPPGTLPSFNQDNGDFPIKGVTVKMIKTSPNATPNKLQLVRLVKLAKELARIGGTVVDAEKKPLTDAGFKAVIAGKARV
;
A
#
# COMPACT_ATOMS: atom_id res chain seq x y z
N MET A 1 -18.40 35.31 -37.46
CA MET A 1 -17.43 34.24 -37.75
C MET A 1 -17.85 33.62 -39.06
N ASP A 2 -16.95 33.64 -40.05
CA ASP A 2 -17.24 33.08 -41.38
C ASP A 2 -17.50 31.58 -41.27
N THR A 3 -18.53 31.09 -41.97
CA THR A 3 -19.00 29.70 -41.90
C THR A 3 -17.88 28.72 -42.23
N THR A 4 -16.98 29.10 -43.13
CA THR A 4 -15.79 28.35 -43.53
C THR A 4 -14.76 28.24 -42.39
N ALA A 5 -14.57 29.30 -41.61
CA ALA A 5 -13.69 29.30 -40.44
C ALA A 5 -14.25 28.39 -39.33
N LEU A 6 -15.57 28.41 -39.12
CA LEU A 6 -16.24 27.51 -38.18
C LEU A 6 -16.04 26.03 -38.58
N THR A 7 -16.24 25.70 -39.87
CA THR A 7 -16.04 24.32 -40.37
C THR A 7 -14.60 23.86 -40.18
N LEU A 8 -13.62 24.74 -40.43
CA LEU A 8 -12.20 24.42 -40.29
C LEU A 8 -11.81 24.19 -38.83
N VAL A 9 -12.32 24.99 -37.89
CA VAL A 9 -12.07 24.80 -36.45
C VAL A 9 -12.68 23.49 -35.95
N ILE A 10 -13.89 23.15 -36.39
CA ILE A 10 -14.54 21.87 -36.03
C ILE A 10 -13.74 20.68 -36.58
N ALA A 11 -13.25 20.77 -37.82
CA ALA A 11 -12.44 19.71 -38.41
C ALA A 11 -11.12 19.49 -37.64
N ILE A 12 -10.43 20.57 -37.25
CA ILE A 12 -9.20 20.50 -36.45
C ILE A 12 -9.49 19.87 -35.08
N ALA A 13 -10.56 20.31 -34.41
CA ALA A 13 -10.94 19.77 -33.11
C ALA A 13 -11.27 18.26 -33.18
N ALA A 14 -11.97 17.83 -34.23
CA ALA A 14 -12.32 16.43 -34.46
C ALA A 14 -11.07 15.56 -34.70
N ILE A 15 -10.11 16.04 -35.49
CA ILE A 15 -8.83 15.34 -35.74
C ILE A 15 -8.04 15.23 -34.43
N TRP A 16 -8.01 16.29 -33.64
CA TRP A 16 -7.28 16.29 -32.38
C TRP A 16 -7.91 15.33 -31.36
N PHE A 17 -9.23 15.30 -31.30
CA PHE A 17 -9.96 14.39 -30.42
C PHE A 17 -9.82 12.93 -30.84
N SER A 18 -9.88 12.62 -32.14
CA SER A 18 -9.69 11.25 -32.64
C SER A 18 -8.28 10.73 -32.38
N LEU A 19 -7.27 11.59 -32.53
CA LEU A 19 -5.88 11.25 -32.22
C LEU A 19 -5.68 10.90 -30.74
N ASN A 20 -6.23 11.71 -29.84
CA ASN A 20 -6.16 11.46 -28.39
C ASN A 20 -6.92 10.18 -28.00
N CYS A 21 -8.08 9.93 -28.61
CA CYS A 21 -8.87 8.73 -28.38
C CYS A 21 -8.14 7.47 -28.88
N GLY A 22 -7.49 7.54 -30.05
CA GLY A 22 -6.66 6.46 -30.58
C GLY A 22 -5.45 6.15 -29.69
N LEU A 23 -4.78 7.18 -29.16
CA LEU A 23 -3.67 7.02 -28.20
C LEU A 23 -4.13 6.35 -26.90
N LEU A 24 -5.31 6.71 -26.39
CA LEU A 24 -5.89 6.06 -25.20
C LEU A 24 -6.20 4.58 -25.45
N VAL A 25 -6.78 4.23 -26.60
CA VAL A 25 -7.06 2.83 -26.95
C VAL A 25 -5.77 2.04 -27.11
N ALA A 26 -4.76 2.58 -27.80
CA ALA A 26 -3.45 1.96 -27.95
C ALA A 26 -2.75 1.77 -26.59
N TYR A 27 -2.85 2.76 -25.70
CA TYR A 27 -2.33 2.68 -24.34
C TYR A 27 -3.02 1.58 -23.52
N LEU A 28 -4.35 1.48 -23.60
CA LEU A 28 -5.10 0.42 -22.93
C LEU A 28 -4.78 -0.97 -23.50
N TRP A 29 -4.51 -1.07 -24.79
CA TRP A 29 -4.10 -2.32 -25.44
C TRP A 29 -2.70 -2.74 -25.00
N MET A 30 -1.73 -1.82 -24.96
CA MET A 30 -0.39 -2.10 -24.44
C MET A 30 -0.38 -2.42 -22.94
N LYS A 31 -1.29 -1.81 -22.18
CA LYS A 31 -1.49 -2.11 -20.75
C LYS A 31 -2.32 -3.39 -20.52
N GLY A 32 -2.89 -3.94 -21.59
CA GLY A 32 -3.95 -4.93 -21.57
C GLY A 32 -3.54 -6.37 -21.87
N ASP A 33 -2.29 -6.77 -21.62
CA ASP A 33 -1.89 -8.19 -21.60
C ASP A 33 -2.32 -8.86 -20.27
N GLY A 34 -3.61 -8.80 -19.97
CA GLY A 34 -4.15 -9.35 -18.72
C GLY A 34 -5.67 -9.42 -18.59
N ALA A 35 -6.44 -9.21 -19.66
CA ALA A 35 -7.90 -9.33 -19.61
C ALA A 35 -8.38 -10.45 -20.54
N GLY A 36 -8.03 -11.68 -20.18
CA GLY A 36 -8.65 -12.88 -20.74
C GLY A 36 -10.15 -12.86 -20.44
N THR A 37 -10.95 -12.78 -21.50
CA THR A 37 -12.37 -13.10 -21.51
C THR A 37 -12.60 -14.53 -21.04
N ARG A 38 -12.89 -14.72 -19.75
CA ARG A 38 -13.44 -15.99 -19.25
C ARG A 38 -14.95 -15.93 -19.25
N THR A 39 -15.50 -16.47 -20.34
CA THR A 39 -16.87 -16.95 -20.43
C THR A 39 -17.20 -17.85 -19.24
N ARG A 40 -18.30 -17.50 -18.59
CA ARG A 40 -18.93 -18.20 -17.48
C ARG A 40 -19.42 -19.58 -17.97
N ALA A 41 -18.80 -20.65 -17.48
CA ALA A 41 -19.34 -22.00 -17.58
C ALA A 41 -19.34 -22.63 -16.18
N SER A 42 -20.55 -22.85 -15.67
CA SER A 42 -20.84 -23.66 -14.48
C SER A 42 -20.47 -25.11 -14.77
N HIS A 43 -19.59 -25.70 -13.95
CA HIS A 43 -19.62 -27.14 -13.69
C HIS A 43 -18.94 -27.47 -12.35
N ARG A 44 -19.79 -27.91 -11.41
CA ARG A 44 -19.61 -28.94 -10.37
C ARG A 44 -18.19 -29.46 -10.08
N SER A 45 -17.86 -29.39 -8.79
CA SER A 45 -17.00 -30.24 -7.96
C SER A 45 -16.10 -31.26 -8.64
N ALA A 46 -14.80 -31.11 -8.41
CA ALA A 46 -13.87 -32.23 -8.28
C ALA A 46 -12.85 -31.91 -7.18
N VAL A 47 -12.99 -32.61 -6.06
CA VAL A 47 -11.90 -32.85 -5.12
C VAL A 47 -10.83 -33.63 -5.87
N SER A 48 -9.62 -33.11 -5.97
CA SER A 48 -8.43 -33.95 -6.08
C SER A 48 -7.18 -33.22 -5.59
N THR A 49 -6.75 -33.70 -4.43
CA THR A 49 -5.50 -33.48 -3.74
C THR A 49 -4.30 -33.85 -4.64
N LYS A 50 -3.31 -32.95 -4.75
CA LYS A 50 -1.88 -33.22 -4.46
C LYS A 50 -1.02 -32.01 -4.83
N GLY A 51 -0.28 -31.49 -3.84
CA GLY A 51 0.74 -30.45 -4.04
C GLY A 51 1.02 -29.52 -2.85
N GLN A 52 1.11 -30.07 -1.64
CA GLN A 52 1.94 -29.60 -0.52
C GLN A 52 2.18 -28.08 -0.27
N VAL A 53 1.38 -27.54 0.66
CA VAL A 53 1.75 -26.78 1.87
C VAL A 53 2.91 -25.78 1.78
N ASN A 54 2.56 -24.49 1.83
CA ASN A 54 3.17 -23.56 2.78
C ASN A 54 2.11 -22.57 3.28
N VAL A 55 1.32 -23.00 4.27
CA VAL A 55 0.16 -22.26 4.82
C VAL A 55 0.60 -21.18 5.84
N ASP A 56 1.91 -20.99 6.05
CA ASP A 56 2.45 -20.09 7.08
C ASP A 56 3.28 -18.91 6.54
N ALA A 57 3.26 -18.66 5.23
CA ALA A 57 3.91 -17.47 4.68
C ALA A 57 2.90 -16.30 4.72
N PRO A 58 3.14 -15.26 5.55
CA PRO A 58 2.26 -14.09 5.60
C PRO A 58 2.30 -13.38 4.26
N GLU A 59 1.16 -12.82 3.86
CA GLU A 59 1.03 -12.05 2.62
C GLU A 59 1.33 -10.58 2.91
N LEU A 60 2.51 -10.12 2.49
CA LEU A 60 2.81 -8.70 2.43
C LEU A 60 2.00 -8.09 1.29
N VAL A 61 1.61 -6.83 1.43
CA VAL A 61 1.00 -6.09 0.33
C VAL A 61 1.90 -6.18 -0.92
N ASP A 62 1.40 -6.63 -2.07
CA ASP A 62 2.23 -6.89 -3.26
C ASP A 62 1.83 -6.27 -4.61
N GLU A 63 2.89 -6.17 -5.42
CA GLU A 63 3.14 -6.12 -6.87
C GLU A 63 2.41 -5.01 -7.59
N ASN A 64 1.10 -4.98 -7.46
CA ASN A 64 0.29 -3.90 -8.02
C ASN A 64 0.42 -2.59 -7.22
N ALA A 65 0.86 -2.66 -5.96
CA ALA A 65 1.05 -1.50 -5.08
C ALA A 65 2.51 -1.03 -4.93
N GLY A 66 3.49 -1.81 -5.43
CA GLY A 66 4.91 -1.43 -5.41
C GLY A 66 5.53 -1.22 -4.02
N ALA A 67 5.03 -1.85 -2.95
CA ALA A 67 5.52 -1.61 -1.59
C ALA A 67 5.34 -2.83 -0.67
N TRP A 68 6.38 -3.22 0.08
CA TRP A 68 6.24 -4.22 1.15
C TRP A 68 5.66 -3.56 2.39
N GLY A 69 4.49 -3.98 2.85
CA GLY A 69 3.84 -3.35 4.00
C GLY A 69 3.09 -4.31 4.91
N LEU A 70 3.00 -3.90 6.17
CA LEU A 70 2.17 -4.50 7.21
C LEU A 70 1.15 -3.48 7.69
N PHE A 71 0.03 -3.96 8.21
CA PHE A 71 -0.97 -3.14 8.84
C PHE A 71 -0.94 -3.37 10.35
N VAL A 72 -1.21 -2.31 11.11
CA VAL A 72 -1.40 -2.40 12.56
C VAL A 72 -2.78 -1.86 12.85
N MET A 73 -3.69 -2.74 13.24
CA MET A 73 -5.07 -2.42 13.57
C MET A 73 -5.19 -2.22 15.07
N PHE A 74 -5.76 -1.10 15.52
CA PHE A 74 -5.99 -0.86 16.94
C PHE A 74 -7.32 -1.47 17.37
N ASP A 75 -7.30 -2.23 18.47
CA ASP A 75 -8.48 -2.98 18.93
C ASP A 75 -9.51 -2.04 19.58
N ASP A 76 -9.04 -1.06 20.35
CA ASP A 76 -9.85 -0.01 20.99
C ASP A 76 -9.32 1.39 20.60
N PRO A 77 -9.72 1.92 19.44
CA PRO A 77 -9.24 3.21 18.96
C PRO A 77 -9.84 4.35 19.78
N SER A 78 -8.98 5.13 20.45
CA SER A 78 -9.35 6.28 21.28
C SER A 78 -8.41 7.48 21.05
N MET A 79 -8.75 8.64 21.62
CA MET A 79 -7.83 9.78 21.58
C MET A 79 -6.54 9.52 22.37
N ALA A 80 -6.61 8.68 23.41
CA ALA A 80 -5.44 8.23 24.15
C ALA A 80 -4.52 7.33 23.31
N SER A 81 -5.08 6.50 22.41
CA SER A 81 -4.24 5.74 21.47
C SER A 81 -3.56 6.64 20.44
N ASN A 82 -4.19 7.74 20.02
CA ASN A 82 -3.56 8.72 19.12
C ASN A 82 -2.36 9.41 19.79
N GLU A 83 -2.45 9.75 21.07
CA GLU A 83 -1.35 10.32 21.84
C GLU A 83 -0.20 9.31 22.02
N ARG A 84 -0.50 8.05 22.32
CA ARG A 84 0.53 7.00 22.36
C ARG A 84 1.19 6.78 21.01
N LEU A 85 0.40 6.84 19.93
CA LEU A 85 0.89 6.77 18.55
C LEU A 85 1.84 7.92 18.26
N SER A 86 1.51 9.15 18.66
CA SER A 86 2.40 10.30 18.46
C SER A 86 3.74 10.13 19.18
N ILE A 87 3.72 9.64 20.42
CA ILE A 87 4.94 9.35 21.20
C ILE A 87 5.80 8.29 20.51
N VAL A 88 5.21 7.20 20.01
CA VAL A 88 5.95 6.15 19.31
C VAL A 88 6.53 6.65 18.00
N LEU A 89 5.78 7.43 17.22
CA LEU A 89 6.28 8.03 15.98
C LEU A 89 7.43 9.00 16.24
N ALA A 90 7.29 9.90 17.22
CA ALA A 90 8.33 10.85 17.61
C ALA A 90 9.60 10.13 18.11
N SER A 91 9.45 9.15 19.00
CA SER A 91 10.59 8.38 19.56
C SER A 91 11.27 7.50 18.51
N SER A 92 10.54 7.04 17.50
CA SER A 92 11.13 6.30 16.37
C SER A 92 11.93 7.19 15.41
N GLY A 93 11.78 8.52 15.51
CA GLY A 93 12.39 9.48 14.59
C GLY A 93 11.61 9.66 13.28
N ALA A 94 10.30 9.38 13.28
CA ALA A 94 9.46 9.57 12.12
C ALA A 94 9.19 11.06 11.87
N VAL A 95 9.32 11.48 10.61
CA VAL A 95 9.16 12.87 10.16
C VAL A 95 7.83 13.00 9.43
N TYR A 96 7.01 13.96 9.86
CA TYR A 96 5.74 14.27 9.20
C TYR A 96 5.97 14.99 7.87
N GLU A 97 5.36 14.47 6.81
CA GLU A 97 5.37 15.06 5.47
C GLU A 97 4.03 15.75 5.21
N SER A 98 4.04 17.09 5.21
CA SER A 98 2.82 17.90 5.08
C SER A 98 2.11 17.74 3.73
N SER A 99 2.86 17.46 2.66
CA SER A 99 2.31 17.32 1.31
C SER A 99 1.42 16.08 1.16
N SER A 100 1.88 14.95 1.69
CA SER A 100 1.18 13.66 1.64
C SER A 100 0.34 13.38 2.90
N ARG A 101 0.55 14.17 3.97
CA ARG A 101 -0.02 13.95 5.31
C ARG A 101 0.27 12.54 5.83
N THR A 102 1.53 12.12 5.70
CA THR A 102 2.02 10.82 6.16
C THR A 102 3.31 11.00 6.94
N PHE A 103 3.75 9.95 7.63
CA PHE A 103 5.03 9.95 8.34
C PHE A 103 6.05 9.14 7.56
N THR A 104 7.27 9.65 7.47
CA THR A 104 8.40 8.96 6.86
C THR A 104 9.45 8.69 7.91
N LEU A 105 9.96 7.47 7.95
CA LEU A 105 11.07 7.09 8.80
C LEU A 105 12.25 6.76 7.90
N ALA A 106 13.34 7.51 8.06
CA ALA A 106 14.59 7.22 7.37
C ALA A 106 15.05 5.81 7.76
N GLY A 107 15.11 4.92 6.76
CA GLY A 107 15.72 3.61 6.95
C GLY A 107 17.24 3.73 7.11
N ASP A 108 17.93 2.59 7.18
CA ASP A 108 19.40 2.57 7.25
C ASP A 108 20.05 3.12 5.97
N SER A 109 19.27 3.25 4.90
CA SER A 109 19.63 3.96 3.68
C SER A 109 18.56 5.00 3.35
N PRO A 110 18.94 6.26 3.05
CA PRO A 110 18.00 7.31 2.65
C PRO A 110 17.15 6.96 1.42
N ARG A 111 17.59 5.99 0.61
CA ARG A 111 16.96 5.63 -0.66
C ARG A 111 15.63 4.89 -0.52
N ASN A 112 15.37 4.27 0.64
CA ASN A 112 14.17 3.48 0.90
C ASN A 112 13.62 3.82 2.30
N PRO A 113 12.93 4.95 2.47
CA PRO A 113 12.26 5.27 3.72
C PRO A 113 11.08 4.33 3.98
N LEU A 114 10.76 4.14 5.26
CA LEU A 114 9.52 3.52 5.67
C LEU A 114 8.43 4.60 5.72
N LEU A 115 7.34 4.37 5.03
CA LEU A 115 6.17 5.23 5.00
C LEU A 115 5.12 4.70 5.98
N ILE A 116 4.60 5.59 6.80
CA ILE A 116 3.58 5.30 7.79
C ILE A 116 2.36 6.16 7.46
N SER A 117 1.24 5.51 7.20
CA SER A 117 0.01 6.15 6.75
C SER A 117 -1.19 5.59 7.51
N ASN A 118 -2.36 6.20 7.39
CA ASN A 118 -3.58 5.59 7.92
C ASN A 118 -3.90 4.33 7.10
N ALA A 119 -4.37 3.28 7.75
CA ALA A 119 -4.77 2.04 7.09
C ALA A 119 -6.08 2.18 6.30
N TYR A 120 -6.88 3.19 6.63
CA TYR A 120 -8.15 3.46 5.96
C TYR A 120 -8.01 4.66 5.00
N PRO A 121 -8.71 4.65 3.85
CA PRO A 121 -8.80 5.80 2.97
C PRO A 121 -9.30 7.03 3.74
N PRO A 122 -8.71 8.23 3.56
CA PRO A 122 -7.78 8.63 2.50
C PRO A 122 -6.29 8.32 2.76
N GLY A 123 -5.95 7.59 3.83
CA GLY A 123 -4.56 7.22 4.15
C GLY A 123 -3.76 8.31 4.89
N THR A 124 -4.39 9.41 5.28
CA THR A 124 -3.71 10.55 5.92
C THR A 124 -3.69 10.43 7.43
N LEU A 125 -2.61 10.92 8.05
CA LEU A 125 -2.44 11.06 9.49
C LEU A 125 -2.31 12.55 9.87
N PRO A 126 -2.75 12.94 11.08
CA PRO A 126 -2.50 14.28 11.61
C PRO A 126 -1.01 14.47 11.92
N SER A 127 -0.54 15.72 12.00
CA SER A 127 0.87 16.01 12.28
C SER A 127 1.30 15.68 13.72
N PHE A 128 0.35 15.41 14.61
CA PHE A 128 0.48 15.16 16.06
C PHE A 128 1.26 16.22 16.88
N ASN A 129 1.89 17.20 16.24
CA ASN A 129 2.65 18.27 16.89
C ASN A 129 1.77 19.40 17.45
N GLN A 130 0.60 19.60 16.85
CA GLN A 130 -0.36 20.64 17.26
C GLN A 130 -1.62 19.99 17.83
N ASP A 131 -2.17 19.00 17.13
CA ASP A 131 -3.35 18.25 17.53
C ASP A 131 -3.19 16.76 17.24
N ASN A 132 -3.74 15.92 18.12
CA ASN A 132 -3.78 14.46 17.98
C ASN A 132 -4.84 13.97 16.97
N GLY A 133 -5.30 14.87 16.09
CA GLY A 133 -6.42 14.68 15.17
C GLY A 133 -7.79 14.81 15.86
N ASP A 134 -8.83 14.93 15.04
CA ASP A 134 -10.22 15.07 15.52
C ASP A 134 -10.88 13.72 15.83
N PHE A 135 -10.34 12.63 15.25
CA PHE A 135 -10.92 11.30 15.30
C PHE A 135 -9.90 10.24 15.73
N PRO A 136 -10.33 9.23 16.50
CA PRO A 136 -9.51 8.07 16.80
C PRO A 136 -9.04 7.34 15.54
N ILE A 137 -7.74 7.06 15.48
CA ILE A 137 -7.14 6.34 14.37
C ILE A 137 -7.36 4.84 14.60
N LYS A 138 -8.03 4.20 13.64
CA LYS A 138 -8.38 2.77 13.72
C LYS A 138 -7.22 1.84 13.36
N GLY A 139 -6.23 2.35 12.64
CA GLY A 139 -5.03 1.60 12.31
C GLY A 139 -4.09 2.35 11.39
N VAL A 140 -2.88 1.84 11.31
CA VAL A 140 -1.79 2.43 10.54
C VAL A 140 -1.17 1.39 9.62
N THR A 141 -0.80 1.81 8.43
CA THR A 141 -0.02 1.02 7.48
C THR A 141 1.43 1.42 7.62
N VAL A 142 2.31 0.44 7.77
CA VAL A 142 3.76 0.63 7.71
C VAL A 142 4.24 -0.05 6.44
N LYS A 143 4.67 0.73 5.45
CA LYS A 143 5.09 0.22 4.14
C LYS A 143 6.44 0.77 3.70
N MET A 144 7.21 -0.05 3.02
CA MET A 144 8.46 0.34 2.38
C MET A 144 8.18 0.61 0.90
N ILE A 145 8.44 1.83 0.43
CA ILE A 145 8.26 2.20 -0.98
C ILE A 145 9.40 1.58 -1.79
N LYS A 146 9.09 0.81 -2.83
CA LYS A 146 10.11 0.29 -3.76
C LYS A 146 10.60 1.43 -4.66
N THR A 147 11.92 1.67 -4.74
CA THR A 147 12.47 2.61 -5.74
C THR A 147 12.31 2.08 -7.17
N SER A 148 12.27 0.76 -7.35
CA SER A 148 12.12 0.10 -8.64
C SER A 148 11.30 -1.19 -8.50
N PRO A 149 10.60 -1.66 -9.55
CA PRO A 149 9.74 -2.85 -9.48
C PRO A 149 10.50 -4.13 -9.06
N ASN A 150 11.77 -4.24 -9.45
CA ASN A 150 12.64 -5.38 -9.09
C ASN A 150 13.51 -5.12 -7.85
N ALA A 151 13.35 -3.98 -7.17
CA ALA A 151 14.03 -3.77 -5.90
C ALA A 151 13.63 -4.91 -4.96
N THR A 152 14.60 -5.50 -4.27
CA THR A 152 14.40 -6.44 -3.16
C THR A 152 14.77 -5.72 -1.87
N PRO A 153 14.01 -5.88 -0.77
CA PRO A 153 14.26 -5.11 0.44
C PRO A 153 15.51 -5.66 1.12
N ASN A 154 16.30 -4.78 1.72
CA ASN A 154 17.40 -5.24 2.55
C ASN A 154 16.84 -5.92 3.82
N LYS A 155 17.43 -7.05 4.23
CA LYS A 155 17.07 -7.77 5.47
C LYS A 155 17.01 -6.85 6.69
N LEU A 156 17.95 -5.91 6.84
CA LEU A 156 17.96 -4.94 7.95
C LEU A 156 16.72 -4.05 7.94
N GLN A 157 16.24 -3.67 6.76
CA GLN A 157 15.05 -2.84 6.61
C GLN A 157 13.77 -3.62 6.94
N LEU A 158 13.71 -4.91 6.57
CA LEU A 158 12.60 -5.79 6.97
C LEU A 158 12.56 -5.99 8.48
N VAL A 159 13.71 -6.14 9.13
CA VAL A 159 13.81 -6.19 10.60
C VAL A 159 13.27 -4.90 11.21
N ARG A 160 13.62 -3.73 10.66
CA ARG A 160 13.16 -2.44 11.16
C ARG A 160 11.66 -2.22 10.94
N LEU A 161 11.13 -2.64 9.78
CA LEU A 161 9.70 -2.63 9.48
C LEU A 161 8.92 -3.49 10.49
N VAL A 162 9.39 -4.70 10.75
CA VAL A 162 8.77 -5.59 11.75
C VAL A 162 8.91 -5.02 13.17
N LYS A 163 10.05 -4.43 13.52
CA LYS A 163 10.26 -3.79 14.83
C LYS A 163 9.28 -2.66 15.04
N LEU A 164 9.14 -1.76 14.07
CA LEU A 164 8.20 -0.64 14.12
C LEU A 164 6.76 -1.13 14.21
N ALA A 165 6.36 -2.12 13.40
CA ALA A 165 5.02 -2.70 13.46
C ALA A 165 4.71 -3.29 14.85
N LYS A 166 5.69 -3.97 15.48
CA LYS A 166 5.56 -4.50 16.85
C LYS A 166 5.48 -3.39 17.89
N GLU A 167 6.24 -2.31 17.75
CA GLU A 167 6.18 -1.16 18.66
C GLU A 167 4.82 -0.48 18.59
N LEU A 168 4.27 -0.31 17.39
CA LEU A 168 2.92 0.24 17.18
C LEU A 168 1.84 -0.68 17.73
N ALA A 169 1.97 -2.00 17.57
CA ALA A 169 1.03 -2.97 18.13
C ALA A 169 0.96 -2.93 19.67
N ARG A 170 2.06 -2.61 20.35
CA ARG A 170 2.08 -2.49 21.83
C ARG A 170 1.20 -1.37 22.37
N ILE A 171 0.78 -0.43 21.52
CA ILE A 171 -0.09 0.69 21.91
C ILE A 171 -1.53 0.22 22.18
N GLY A 172 -1.90 -0.99 21.72
CA GLY A 172 -3.23 -1.57 21.87
C GLY A 172 -3.77 -2.07 20.53
N GLY A 173 -2.93 -2.75 19.75
CA GLY A 173 -3.32 -3.23 18.43
C GLY A 173 -2.64 -4.51 18.02
N THR A 174 -3.10 -5.05 16.91
CA THR A 174 -2.64 -6.29 16.31
C THR A 174 -2.01 -6.00 14.94
N VAL A 175 -0.83 -6.58 14.69
CA VAL A 175 -0.22 -6.54 13.37
C VAL A 175 -0.93 -7.54 12.47
N VAL A 176 -1.45 -7.08 11.34
CA VAL A 176 -2.13 -7.90 10.35
C VAL A 176 -1.45 -7.82 8.99
N ASP A 177 -1.56 -8.90 8.23
CA ASP A 177 -1.07 -9.00 6.86
C ASP A 177 -2.04 -8.33 5.86
N ALA A 178 -1.74 -8.42 4.56
CA ALA A 178 -2.59 -7.86 3.51
C ALA A 178 -4.00 -8.51 3.46
N GLU A 179 -4.11 -9.77 3.89
CA GLU A 179 -5.38 -10.49 4.01
C GLU A 179 -6.12 -10.18 5.33
N LYS A 180 -5.61 -9.24 6.13
CA LYS A 180 -6.11 -8.87 7.47
C LYS A 180 -6.03 -10.01 8.49
N LYS A 181 -5.15 -10.98 8.29
CA LYS A 181 -4.88 -12.05 9.24
C LYS A 181 -3.79 -11.59 10.22
N PRO A 182 -3.95 -11.86 11.53
CA PRO A 182 -2.92 -11.58 12.52
C PRO A 182 -1.60 -12.27 12.19
N LEU A 183 -0.49 -11.54 12.29
CA LEU A 183 0.84 -12.12 12.10
C LEU A 183 1.28 -12.92 13.32
N THR A 184 1.66 -14.17 13.10
CA THR A 184 2.31 -15.02 14.11
C THR A 184 3.83 -14.75 14.15
N ASP A 185 4.53 -15.26 15.17
CA ASP A 185 5.99 -15.19 15.25
C ASP A 185 6.69 -15.86 14.06
N ALA A 186 6.11 -16.92 13.50
CA ALA A 186 6.57 -17.53 12.27
C ALA A 186 6.40 -16.57 11.09
N GLY A 187 5.27 -15.87 11.01
CA GLY A 187 5.03 -14.84 10.01
C GLY A 187 6.04 -13.70 10.08
N PHE A 188 6.32 -13.16 11.26
CA PHE A 188 7.35 -12.12 11.42
C PHE A 188 8.73 -12.60 10.93
N LYS A 189 9.10 -13.85 11.22
CA LYS A 189 10.37 -14.45 10.73
C LYS A 189 10.37 -14.60 9.21
N ALA A 190 9.25 -14.97 8.61
CA ALA A 190 9.11 -15.10 7.16
C ALA A 190 9.26 -13.73 6.45
N VAL A 191 8.66 -12.66 7.01
CA VAL A 191 8.84 -11.28 6.52
C VAL A 191 10.31 -10.87 6.59
N ILE A 192 10.97 -11.06 7.74
CA ILE A 192 12.39 -10.74 7.91
C ILE A 192 13.28 -11.54 6.95
N ALA A 193 12.92 -12.80 6.67
CA ALA A 193 13.65 -13.66 5.76
C ALA A 193 13.40 -13.34 4.28
N GLY A 194 12.52 -12.38 3.96
CA GLY A 194 12.11 -12.09 2.57
C GLY A 194 11.35 -13.25 1.92
N LYS A 195 10.78 -14.15 2.74
CA LYS A 195 10.00 -15.33 2.29
C LYS A 195 8.50 -15.12 2.36
N ALA A 196 8.08 -13.94 2.83
CA ALA A 196 6.68 -13.57 2.81
C ALA A 196 6.20 -13.49 1.37
N ARG A 197 4.98 -13.96 1.12
CA ARG A 197 4.35 -13.82 -0.19
C ARG A 197 4.11 -12.34 -0.37
N VAL A 198 4.80 -11.83 -1.36
CA VAL A 198 4.37 -10.67 -2.07
C VAL A 198 3.47 -11.31 -3.15
#